data_AF-A0A2U9IRX3-F1
#
_entry.id   AF-A0A2U9IRX3-F1
#
_cell.length_a   1.000
_cell.length_b   1.000
_cell.length_c   1.000
_cell.angle_alpha   90.00
_cell.angle_beta   90.00
_cell.angle_gamma   90.00
#
_symmetry.space_group_name_H-M   'P 1'
#
loop_
_entity.id
_entity.type
_entity.pdbx_description
1 polymer ?
#
loop_
_entity_poly.entity_id
_entity_poly.type
_entity_poly.pdbx_seq_one_letter_code
_entity_poly.pdbx_strand_id
1 'polypeptide(L)'
;MVEIERKFFLNASSLIRDGVHPSVILQGCQRREMPKLLVTNSSGDVGAGNQSLDLCIKLGSRKDSSCDFLYPSTKEALYTKSIRTSPGKGFLLAGVEGLPFVDVLNPQRNALILRAVLANLVTIWGTRWFNIETKDDLAGFIWGFSEVPPPRVKEGMSIGVINRPGGLAAVKALYRALNGGLDYFLKRGVDINYIERLAQETLQRATKIVRLDHVLPFNLTRSGFSVLGTVAEKLGHSLEIEIPSPWYGDLVKLVSPFTQDPLQSEIMILFVGEREDVETAVSEGEKLGLPSQIVGKVLEKGREIYIKKQKY
;
A
#
# COMPACT_ATOMS: atom_id res chain seq x y z
N MET A 1 14.43 -24.20 -13.08
CA MET A 1 15.38 -23.07 -12.95
C MET A 1 15.58 -22.33 -14.26
N VAL A 2 16.14 -22.95 -15.31
CA VAL A 2 16.33 -22.30 -16.64
C VAL A 2 15.00 -21.78 -17.24
N GLU A 3 13.91 -22.52 -17.04
CA GLU A 3 12.59 -22.13 -17.56
C GLU A 3 11.99 -20.90 -16.84
N ILE A 4 12.04 -20.87 -15.50
CA ILE A 4 11.52 -19.73 -14.71
C ILE A 4 12.33 -18.46 -14.94
N GLU A 5 13.65 -18.59 -15.06
CA GLU A 5 14.54 -17.48 -15.40
C GLU A 5 14.26 -16.94 -16.80
N ARG A 6 14.10 -17.82 -17.80
CA ARG A 6 13.70 -17.43 -19.16
C ARG A 6 12.34 -16.72 -19.15
N LYS A 7 11.36 -17.27 -18.42
CA LYS A 7 10.02 -16.66 -18.28
C LYS A 7 10.12 -15.27 -17.65
N PHE A 8 10.93 -15.12 -16.61
CA PHE A 8 11.19 -13.84 -15.95
C PHE A 8 11.71 -12.79 -16.92
N PHE A 9 12.78 -13.09 -17.69
CA PHE A 9 13.35 -12.13 -18.62
C PHE A 9 12.41 -11.77 -19.78
N LEU A 10 11.69 -12.75 -20.34
CA LEU A 10 10.71 -12.49 -21.40
C LEU A 10 9.58 -11.57 -20.92
N ASN A 11 9.03 -11.85 -19.74
CA ASN A 11 7.94 -11.05 -19.18
C ASN A 11 8.42 -9.68 -18.71
N ALA A 12 9.60 -9.59 -18.09
CA ALA A 12 10.20 -8.31 -17.71
C ALA A 12 10.41 -7.41 -18.94
N SER A 13 10.92 -7.97 -20.03
CA SER A 13 11.07 -7.24 -21.30
C SER A 13 9.73 -6.74 -21.84
N SER A 14 8.68 -7.56 -21.80
CA SER A 14 7.33 -7.10 -22.20
C SER A 14 6.84 -5.98 -21.29
N LEU A 15 6.89 -6.15 -19.97
CA LEU A 15 6.44 -5.13 -19.01
C LEU A 15 7.15 -3.80 -19.19
N ILE A 16 8.46 -3.82 -19.50
CA ILE A 16 9.25 -2.61 -19.78
C ILE A 16 8.77 -1.90 -21.04
N ARG A 17 8.47 -2.65 -22.10
CA ARG A 17 7.88 -2.12 -23.34
C ARG A 17 6.47 -1.57 -23.10
N ASP A 18 5.72 -2.20 -22.20
CA ASP A 18 4.35 -1.81 -21.85
C ASP A 18 4.31 -0.59 -20.91
N GLY A 19 5.46 -0.14 -20.39
CA GLY A 19 5.60 1.12 -19.65
C GLY A 19 6.17 0.97 -18.24
N VAL A 20 6.31 -0.25 -17.71
CA VAL A 20 6.86 -0.46 -16.36
C VAL A 20 8.33 -0.04 -16.32
N HIS A 21 8.69 0.85 -15.41
CA HIS A 21 10.09 1.23 -15.26
C HIS A 21 10.93 0.06 -14.69
N PRO A 22 12.13 -0.21 -15.24
CA PRO A 22 12.98 -1.32 -14.78
C PRO A 22 13.27 -1.32 -13.28
N SER A 23 13.35 -0.13 -12.66
CA SER A 23 13.56 -0.05 -11.20
C SER A 23 12.44 -0.70 -10.39
N VAL A 24 11.19 -0.69 -10.86
CA VAL A 24 10.05 -1.32 -10.18
C VAL A 24 10.23 -2.83 -10.15
N ILE A 25 10.67 -3.39 -11.27
CA ILE A 25 10.98 -4.82 -11.42
C ILE A 25 12.17 -5.18 -10.54
N LEU A 26 13.27 -4.42 -10.62
CA LEU A 26 14.52 -4.76 -9.94
C LEU A 26 14.49 -4.56 -8.43
N GLN A 27 13.79 -3.52 -7.95
CA GLN A 27 13.67 -3.24 -6.52
C GLN A 27 12.51 -4.02 -5.87
N GLY A 28 11.62 -4.57 -6.70
CA GLY A 28 10.41 -5.26 -6.27
C GLY A 28 9.38 -4.36 -5.58
N CYS A 29 9.59 -3.03 -5.54
CA CYS A 29 8.62 -2.05 -5.06
C CYS A 29 9.01 -0.60 -5.48
N GLN A 30 8.05 0.33 -5.44
CA GLN A 30 8.20 1.77 -5.69
C GLN A 30 8.44 2.62 -4.42
N ARG A 31 8.58 3.95 -4.60
CA ARG A 31 8.89 4.99 -3.59
C ARG A 31 8.06 4.89 -2.29
N ARG A 32 8.64 5.45 -1.21
CA ARG A 32 8.17 5.50 0.20
C ARG A 32 7.10 6.54 0.53
N GLU A 33 6.58 7.28 -0.43
CA GLU A 33 5.58 8.32 -0.13
C GLU A 33 4.25 7.66 0.26
N MET A 34 3.55 8.24 1.24
CA MET A 34 2.21 7.80 1.58
C MET A 34 1.28 8.04 0.38
N PRO A 35 0.34 7.12 0.09
CA PRO A 35 -0.66 7.34 -0.93
C PRO A 35 -1.46 8.62 -0.66
N LYS A 36 -1.75 9.38 -1.72
CA LYS A 36 -2.51 10.62 -1.63
C LYS A 36 -4.01 10.31 -1.75
N LEU A 37 -4.72 10.50 -0.64
CA LEU A 37 -6.18 10.49 -0.60
C LEU A 37 -6.67 11.89 -0.21
N LEU A 38 -7.52 12.46 -1.04
CA LEU A 38 -8.27 13.68 -0.78
C LEU A 38 -9.62 13.32 -0.17
N VAL A 39 -9.98 14.03 0.90
CA VAL A 39 -11.25 13.89 1.60
C VAL A 39 -11.92 15.26 1.59
N THR A 40 -13.09 15.38 0.96
CA THR A 40 -13.89 16.61 1.00
C THR A 40 -15.27 16.34 1.57
N ASN A 41 -15.75 17.24 2.43
CA ASN A 41 -17.09 17.18 2.98
C ASN A 41 -18.08 17.71 1.94
N SER A 42 -19.02 16.88 1.51
CA SER A 42 -20.20 17.37 0.81
C SER A 42 -21.19 17.88 1.86
N SER A 43 -20.96 19.10 2.34
CA SER A 43 -21.92 19.78 3.20
C SER A 43 -23.19 20.01 2.40
N GLY A 44 -24.30 19.43 2.87
CA GLY A 44 -25.61 19.42 2.21
C GLY A 44 -26.33 20.76 2.12
N ASP A 45 -25.61 21.87 1.92
CA ASP A 45 -26.21 23.14 1.56
C ASP A 45 -26.64 23.08 0.09
N VAL A 46 -27.93 22.84 -0.08
CA VAL A 46 -28.70 22.99 -1.31
C VAL A 46 -28.57 24.44 -1.77
N GLY A 47 -27.47 24.79 -2.45
CA GLY A 47 -27.24 26.13 -2.97
C GLY A 47 -25.80 26.55 -3.26
N ALA A 48 -24.78 25.86 -2.72
CA ALA A 48 -23.39 26.31 -2.87
C ALA A 48 -22.46 25.24 -3.47
N GLY A 49 -22.42 25.21 -4.80
CA GLY A 49 -21.24 24.82 -5.58
C GLY A 49 -21.02 23.33 -5.81
N ASN A 50 -20.98 22.93 -7.07
CA ASN A 50 -20.37 21.68 -7.54
C ASN A 50 -18.92 21.61 -7.06
N GLN A 51 -18.64 21.04 -5.89
CA GLN A 51 -17.27 20.75 -5.49
C GLN A 51 -16.71 19.68 -6.44
N SER A 52 -15.65 20.06 -7.14
CA SER A 52 -14.87 19.19 -8.02
C SER A 52 -13.48 18.97 -7.45
N LEU A 53 -13.06 17.71 -7.37
CA LEU A 53 -11.67 17.35 -7.09
C LEU A 53 -10.99 17.03 -8.42
N ASP A 54 -9.96 17.79 -8.74
CA ASP A 54 -9.11 17.50 -9.87
C ASP A 54 -7.92 16.66 -9.39
N LEU A 55 -7.74 15.52 -10.04
CA LEU A 55 -6.64 14.59 -9.80
C LEU A 55 -5.78 14.47 -11.05
N CYS A 56 -4.50 14.25 -10.83
CA CYS A 56 -3.51 14.10 -11.88
C CYS A 56 -2.61 12.87 -11.66
N ILE A 57 -2.32 12.16 -12.75
CA ILE A 57 -1.31 11.11 -12.82
C ILE A 57 -0.33 11.45 -13.93
N LYS A 58 0.96 11.49 -13.60
CA LYS A 58 2.04 11.56 -14.57
C LYS A 58 2.74 10.22 -14.65
N LEU A 59 2.88 9.69 -15.85
CA LEU A 59 3.82 8.63 -16.16
C LEU A 59 5.10 9.28 -16.65
N GLY A 60 6.24 8.89 -16.08
CA GLY A 60 7.52 9.37 -16.59
C GLY A 60 8.69 8.94 -15.74
N SER A 61 9.89 9.26 -16.21
CA SER A 61 11.15 8.84 -15.56
C SER A 61 11.73 9.89 -14.59
N ARG A 62 11.26 11.14 -14.68
CA ARG A 62 11.80 12.27 -13.91
C ARG A 62 10.83 12.74 -12.84
N LYS A 63 11.38 13.17 -11.69
CA LYS A 63 10.59 13.86 -10.66
C LYS A 63 9.89 15.06 -11.29
N ASP A 64 8.58 15.14 -11.06
CA ASP A 64 7.75 16.25 -11.48
C ASP A 64 6.76 16.52 -10.35
N SER A 65 6.72 17.78 -9.90
CA SER A 65 5.83 18.27 -8.86
C SER A 65 4.56 18.93 -9.41
N SER A 66 4.38 18.97 -10.73
CA SER A 66 3.20 19.56 -11.39
C SER A 66 1.93 18.70 -11.27
N CYS A 67 2.04 17.50 -10.71
CA CYS A 67 0.98 16.49 -10.70
C CYS A 67 0.87 15.82 -9.32
N ASP A 68 -0.32 15.36 -8.97
CA ASP A 68 -0.59 14.73 -7.66
C ASP A 68 0.18 13.44 -7.45
N PHE A 69 0.41 12.70 -8.52
CA PHE A 69 1.09 11.42 -8.48
C PHE A 69 1.97 11.21 -9.70
N LEU A 70 3.21 10.80 -9.46
CA LEU A 70 4.15 10.36 -10.49
C LEU A 70 4.38 8.86 -10.37
N TYR A 71 3.99 8.12 -11.39
CA TYR A 71 4.35 6.72 -11.55
C TYR A 71 5.63 6.61 -12.40
N PRO A 72 6.71 5.98 -11.89
CA PRO A 72 7.93 5.77 -12.65
C PRO A 72 7.63 4.86 -13.85
N SER A 73 7.83 5.39 -15.05
CA SER A 73 7.46 4.74 -16.31
C SER A 73 8.55 4.93 -17.38
N THR A 74 8.61 4.00 -18.33
CA THR A 74 9.36 4.18 -19.60
C THR A 74 8.58 4.98 -20.63
N LYS A 75 7.28 5.20 -20.40
CA LYS A 75 6.40 6.08 -21.17
C LYS A 75 6.27 7.43 -20.49
N GLU A 76 6.13 8.49 -21.27
CA GLU A 76 5.76 9.82 -20.80
C GLU A 76 4.28 10.06 -21.13
N ALA A 77 3.46 10.30 -20.11
CA ALA A 77 2.04 10.60 -20.28
C ALA A 77 1.51 11.43 -19.11
N LEU A 78 0.45 12.20 -19.36
CA LEU A 78 -0.26 12.98 -18.36
C LEU A 78 -1.75 12.66 -18.45
N TYR A 79 -2.32 12.20 -17.35
CA TYR A 79 -3.74 11.93 -17.22
C TYR A 79 -4.34 12.81 -16.14
N THR A 80 -5.50 13.39 -16.42
CA THR A 80 -6.25 14.18 -15.45
C THR A 80 -7.66 13.66 -15.32
N LYS A 81 -8.24 13.81 -14.13
CA LYS A 81 -9.61 13.41 -13.84
C LYS A 81 -10.25 14.43 -12.92
N SER A 82 -11.38 14.99 -13.37
CA SER A 82 -12.23 15.83 -12.53
C SER A 82 -13.38 14.99 -11.96
N ILE A 83 -13.47 14.91 -10.65
CA ILE A 83 -14.50 14.15 -9.91
C ILE A 83 -15.44 15.15 -9.27
N ARG A 84 -16.72 15.08 -9.63
CA ARG A 84 -17.74 15.97 -9.11
C ARG A 84 -18.56 15.29 -8.03
N THR A 85 -18.90 16.04 -7.00
CA THR A 85 -19.85 15.63 -5.98
C THR A 85 -21.28 15.69 -6.52
N SER A 86 -22.12 14.72 -6.15
CA SER A 86 -23.57 14.90 -6.18
C SER A 86 -24.02 15.59 -4.88
N PRO A 87 -25.11 16.37 -4.89
CA PRO A 87 -25.69 16.91 -3.66
C PRO A 87 -26.04 15.76 -2.70
N GLY A 88 -25.52 15.79 -1.47
CA GLY A 88 -25.74 14.75 -0.47
C GLY A 88 -24.96 15.00 0.81
N LYS A 89 -25.34 14.34 1.92
CA LYS A 89 -24.61 14.38 3.19
C LYS A 89 -23.54 13.29 3.18
N GLY A 90 -22.26 13.65 3.27
CA GLY A 90 -21.18 12.66 3.33
C GLY A 90 -19.81 13.23 2.98
N PHE A 91 -18.86 12.32 2.77
CA PHE A 91 -17.48 12.61 2.42
C PHE A 91 -17.18 12.00 1.06
N LEU A 92 -16.78 12.82 0.10
CA LEU A 92 -16.17 12.35 -1.14
C LEU A 92 -14.71 12.01 -0.83
N LEU A 93 -14.36 10.76 -1.08
CA LEU A 93 -13.00 10.25 -1.02
C LEU A 93 -12.51 10.10 -2.46
N ALA A 94 -11.35 10.66 -2.76
CA ALA A 94 -10.76 10.55 -4.10
C ALA A 94 -9.24 10.44 -4.01
N GLY A 95 -8.64 9.55 -4.79
CA GLY A 95 -7.22 9.28 -4.72
C GLY A 95 -6.64 8.81 -6.04
N VAL A 96 -5.31 8.78 -6.07
CA VAL A 96 -4.50 8.30 -7.19
C VAL A 96 -3.43 7.37 -6.65
N GLU A 97 -3.18 6.29 -7.38
CA GLU A 97 -2.08 5.37 -7.07
C GLU A 97 -1.69 4.59 -8.33
N GLY A 98 -0.55 3.92 -8.29
CA GLY A 98 -0.16 2.96 -9.30
C GLY A 98 0.37 1.67 -8.72
N LEU A 99 0.83 0.79 -9.60
CA LEU A 99 1.42 -0.50 -9.23
C LEU A 99 2.63 -0.30 -8.31
N PRO A 100 2.51 -0.60 -7.00
CA PRO A 100 3.64 -0.45 -6.09
C PRO A 100 4.72 -1.47 -6.44
N PHE A 101 4.33 -2.63 -6.97
CA PHE A 101 5.20 -3.71 -7.45
C PHE A 101 4.46 -4.46 -8.57
N VAL A 102 5.19 -5.33 -9.27
CA VAL A 102 4.65 -6.12 -10.39
C VAL A 102 4.90 -7.61 -10.15
N ASP A 103 3.95 -8.44 -10.55
CA ASP A 103 4.12 -9.88 -10.78
C ASP A 103 4.75 -10.08 -12.16
N VAL A 104 6.06 -10.33 -12.18
CA VAL A 104 6.81 -10.55 -13.42
C VAL A 104 6.54 -11.96 -13.95
N LEU A 105 6.28 -12.93 -13.08
CA LEU A 105 6.07 -14.31 -13.52
C LEU A 105 4.67 -14.51 -14.11
N ASN A 106 3.68 -13.75 -13.66
CA ASN A 106 2.31 -13.79 -14.17
C ASN A 106 1.75 -12.36 -14.38
N PRO A 107 2.17 -11.66 -15.44
CA PRO A 107 1.82 -10.25 -15.68
C PRO A 107 0.33 -9.93 -15.67
N GLN A 108 -0.54 -10.89 -16.01
CA GLN A 108 -1.99 -10.72 -15.99
C GLN A 108 -2.53 -10.39 -14.59
N ARG A 109 -1.83 -10.81 -13.53
CA ARG A 109 -2.20 -10.50 -12.13
C ARG A 109 -2.02 -9.02 -11.79
N ASN A 110 -1.20 -8.28 -12.54
CA ASN A 110 -0.94 -6.86 -12.26
C ASN A 110 -2.20 -6.02 -12.30
N ALA A 111 -3.13 -6.29 -13.23
CA ALA A 111 -4.41 -5.59 -13.26
C ALA A 111 -5.23 -5.78 -11.96
N LEU A 112 -5.17 -6.99 -11.37
CA LEU A 112 -5.84 -7.29 -10.10
C LEU A 112 -5.15 -6.61 -8.92
N ILE A 113 -3.81 -6.59 -8.91
CA ILE A 113 -3.01 -5.89 -7.90
C ILE A 113 -3.31 -4.39 -7.94
N LEU A 114 -3.26 -3.76 -9.12
CA LEU A 114 -3.57 -2.33 -9.29
C LEU A 114 -4.97 -2.01 -8.80
N ARG A 115 -5.96 -2.82 -9.18
CA ARG A 115 -7.35 -2.65 -8.74
C ARG A 115 -7.49 -2.75 -7.22
N ALA A 116 -6.82 -3.71 -6.59
CA ALA A 116 -6.86 -3.87 -5.14
C ALA A 116 -6.18 -2.70 -4.42
N VAL A 117 -5.01 -2.26 -4.90
CA VAL A 117 -4.28 -1.09 -4.37
C VAL A 117 -5.14 0.17 -4.44
N LEU A 118 -5.78 0.42 -5.59
CA LEU A 118 -6.68 1.56 -5.76
C LEU A 118 -7.92 1.45 -4.85
N ALA A 119 -8.60 0.30 -4.85
CA ALA A 119 -9.77 0.08 -4.01
C ALA A 119 -9.46 0.34 -2.53
N ASN A 120 -8.33 -0.19 -2.04
CA ASN A 120 -7.88 -0.05 -0.67
C ASN A 120 -7.63 1.41 -0.25
N LEU A 121 -7.52 2.38 -1.16
CA LEU A 121 -7.44 3.79 -0.77
C LEU A 121 -8.75 4.31 -0.16
N VAL A 122 -9.90 3.82 -0.64
CA VAL A 122 -11.22 4.30 -0.22
C VAL A 122 -11.97 3.29 0.63
N THR A 123 -11.83 1.98 0.36
CA THR A 123 -12.59 0.95 1.10
C THR A 123 -12.18 0.83 2.55
N ILE A 124 -10.94 1.18 2.89
CA ILE A 124 -10.47 1.22 4.29
C ILE A 124 -11.17 2.32 5.12
N TRP A 125 -11.92 3.21 4.49
CA TRP A 125 -12.76 4.25 5.12
C TRP A 125 -14.26 3.88 5.15
N GLY A 126 -14.57 2.60 5.01
CA GLY A 126 -15.94 2.07 5.03
C GLY A 126 -16.72 2.25 3.72
N THR A 127 -16.08 2.77 2.67
CA THR A 127 -16.75 2.97 1.38
C THR A 127 -17.14 1.64 0.74
N ARG A 128 -18.44 1.50 0.45
CA ARG A 128 -19.03 0.32 -0.23
C ARG A 128 -19.13 0.51 -1.73
N TRP A 129 -19.42 1.72 -2.17
CA TRP A 129 -19.61 2.06 -3.58
C TRP A 129 -18.52 3.01 -4.04
N PHE A 130 -17.72 2.55 -5.00
CA PHE A 130 -16.59 3.30 -5.54
C PHE A 130 -16.41 2.99 -7.03
N ASN A 131 -15.73 3.89 -7.72
CA ASN A 131 -15.37 3.76 -9.13
C ASN A 131 -13.85 3.77 -9.27
N ILE A 132 -13.34 2.91 -10.15
CA ILE A 132 -11.92 2.85 -10.51
C ILE A 132 -11.80 3.15 -11.99
N GLU A 133 -10.82 3.97 -12.36
CA GLU A 133 -10.40 4.18 -13.75
C GLU A 133 -8.89 3.96 -13.84
N THR A 134 -8.46 2.95 -14.59
CA THR A 134 -7.04 2.65 -14.81
C THR A 134 -6.52 3.30 -16.09
N LYS A 135 -5.21 3.57 -16.12
CA LYS A 135 -4.46 4.13 -17.24
C LYS A 135 -3.22 3.26 -17.49
N ASP A 136 -3.12 2.76 -18.72
CA ASP A 136 -2.06 1.85 -19.20
C ASP A 136 -1.86 0.59 -18.34
N ASP A 137 -2.83 0.23 -17.49
CA ASP A 137 -2.71 -0.81 -16.46
C ASP A 137 -1.52 -0.59 -15.49
N LEU A 138 -1.02 0.64 -15.38
CA LEU A 138 0.09 1.02 -14.51
C LEU A 138 -0.36 1.85 -13.31
N ALA A 139 -1.35 2.72 -13.53
CA ALA A 139 -1.86 3.65 -12.53
C ALA A 139 -3.37 3.87 -12.69
N GLY A 140 -3.99 4.53 -11.72
CA GLY A 140 -5.40 4.86 -11.84
C GLY A 140 -5.92 5.86 -10.82
N PHE A 141 -7.16 6.24 -11.07
CA PHE A 141 -7.97 7.10 -10.23
C PHE A 141 -8.99 6.24 -9.49
N ILE A 142 -9.28 6.62 -8.25
CA ILE A 142 -10.30 6.00 -7.43
C ILE A 142 -11.12 7.08 -6.75
N TRP A 143 -12.44 6.91 -6.72
CA TRP A 143 -13.31 7.75 -5.92
C TRP A 143 -14.53 7.01 -5.42
N GLY A 144 -15.03 7.45 -4.27
CA GLY A 144 -16.24 6.90 -3.67
C GLY A 144 -16.76 7.82 -2.56
N PHE A 145 -17.92 7.46 -2.03
CA PHE A 145 -18.57 8.23 -0.99
C PHE A 145 -18.63 7.43 0.31
N SER A 146 -18.36 8.11 1.42
CA SER A 146 -18.59 7.58 2.76
C SER A 146 -19.57 8.51 3.47
N GLU A 147 -20.66 7.95 4.00
CA GLU A 147 -21.63 8.69 4.81
C GLU A 147 -21.14 8.84 6.26
N VAL A 148 -20.18 8.01 6.67
CA VAL A 148 -19.66 7.95 8.03
C VAL A 148 -18.50 8.94 8.16
N PRO A 149 -18.57 9.89 9.11
CA PRO A 149 -17.44 10.77 9.37
C PRO A 149 -16.26 9.98 9.93
N PRO A 150 -15.03 10.39 9.62
CA PRO A 150 -13.84 9.82 10.26
C PRO A 150 -13.95 9.97 11.78
N PRO A 151 -13.59 8.93 12.56
CA PRO A 151 -13.65 9.03 14.01
C PRO A 151 -12.67 10.11 14.50
N ARG A 152 -13.10 10.87 15.51
CA ARG A 152 -12.24 11.86 16.17
C ARG A 152 -11.28 11.14 17.09
N VAL A 153 -9.99 11.32 16.85
CA VAL A 153 -8.95 10.69 17.68
C VAL A 153 -8.88 11.31 19.07
N LYS A 154 -8.74 10.45 20.08
CA LYS A 154 -8.61 10.81 21.49
C LYS A 154 -7.50 9.98 22.13
N GLU A 155 -6.95 10.51 23.21
CA GLU A 155 -6.05 9.75 24.07
C GLU A 155 -6.73 8.47 24.58
N GLY A 156 -5.98 7.37 24.65
CA GLY A 156 -6.46 6.07 25.09
C GLY A 156 -7.04 5.19 23.98
N MET A 157 -7.32 5.74 22.79
CA MET A 157 -7.74 4.94 21.63
C MET A 157 -6.70 3.89 21.26
N SER A 158 -7.17 2.76 20.74
CA SER A 158 -6.32 1.63 20.35
C SER A 158 -5.76 1.83 18.95
N ILE A 159 -4.58 1.28 18.70
CA ILE A 159 -3.92 1.27 17.39
C ILE A 159 -3.81 -0.18 16.93
N GLY A 160 -4.38 -0.48 15.77
CA GLY A 160 -4.26 -1.77 15.11
C GLY A 160 -3.43 -1.70 13.83
N VAL A 161 -2.95 -2.85 13.39
CA VAL A 161 -2.33 -3.03 12.08
C VAL A 161 -2.88 -4.27 11.40
N ILE A 162 -3.13 -4.15 10.09
CA ILE A 162 -3.37 -5.27 9.19
C ILE A 162 -2.07 -5.55 8.45
N ASN A 163 -1.70 -6.82 8.48
CA ASN A 163 -0.46 -7.38 7.97
C ASN A 163 0.79 -7.00 8.79
N ARG A 164 1.88 -7.72 8.54
CA ARG A 164 3.19 -7.52 9.17
C ARG A 164 4.17 -6.89 8.18
N PRO A 165 5.24 -6.24 8.65
CA PRO A 165 6.27 -5.72 7.75
C PRO A 165 7.03 -6.86 7.04
N GLY A 166 7.65 -6.57 5.90
CA GLY A 166 8.51 -7.49 5.17
C GLY A 166 7.79 -8.55 4.32
N GLY A 167 6.50 -8.37 4.05
CA GLY A 167 5.71 -9.29 3.22
C GLY A 167 6.22 -9.38 1.78
N LEU A 168 6.86 -8.33 1.24
CA LEU A 168 7.47 -8.34 -0.09
C LEU A 168 8.90 -8.90 -0.13
N ALA A 169 9.47 -9.32 1.01
CA ALA A 169 10.85 -9.82 1.05
C ALA A 169 11.05 -11.05 0.14
N ALA A 170 10.05 -11.94 0.06
CA ALA A 170 10.09 -13.10 -0.83
C ALA A 170 10.11 -12.72 -2.32
N VAL A 171 9.28 -11.74 -2.73
CA VAL A 171 9.24 -11.23 -4.12
C VAL A 171 10.59 -10.60 -4.47
N LYS A 172 11.14 -9.78 -3.57
CA LYS A 172 12.45 -9.14 -3.75
C LYS A 172 13.58 -10.17 -3.84
N ALA A 173 13.55 -11.21 -3.00
CA ALA A 173 14.51 -12.30 -3.04
C ALA A 173 14.41 -13.07 -4.36
N LEU A 174 13.20 -13.39 -4.82
CA LEU A 174 12.96 -14.09 -6.07
C LEU A 174 13.53 -13.32 -7.25
N TYR A 175 13.19 -12.03 -7.36
CA TYR A 175 13.63 -11.21 -8.49
C TYR A 175 15.14 -10.99 -8.46
N ARG A 176 15.73 -10.88 -7.28
CA ARG A 176 17.19 -10.81 -7.16
C ARG A 176 17.84 -12.12 -7.58
N ALA A 177 17.30 -13.26 -7.16
CA ALA A 177 17.82 -14.58 -7.53
C ALA A 177 17.75 -14.81 -9.04
N LEU A 178 16.60 -14.51 -9.66
CA LEU A 178 16.38 -14.63 -11.11
C LEU A 178 17.15 -13.58 -11.93
N ASN A 179 17.64 -12.52 -11.30
CA ASN A 179 18.49 -11.50 -11.93
C ASN A 179 19.96 -11.64 -11.49
N GLY A 180 20.49 -12.86 -11.58
CA GLY A 180 21.91 -13.17 -11.35
C GLY A 180 22.34 -13.28 -9.88
N GLY A 181 21.41 -13.22 -8.92
CA GLY A 181 21.69 -13.33 -7.49
C GLY A 181 21.58 -14.73 -6.91
N LEU A 182 21.28 -15.77 -7.71
CA LEU A 182 20.93 -17.10 -7.22
C LEU A 182 22.00 -17.71 -6.29
N ASP A 183 23.27 -17.68 -6.68
CA ASP A 183 24.38 -18.23 -5.91
C ASP A 183 24.48 -17.65 -4.50
N TYR A 184 24.11 -16.38 -4.33
CA TYR A 184 24.12 -15.71 -3.03
C TYR A 184 23.13 -16.37 -2.05
N PHE A 185 21.94 -16.72 -2.55
CA PHE A 185 20.87 -17.35 -1.76
C PHE A 185 21.16 -18.83 -1.50
N LEU A 186 21.65 -19.55 -2.52
CA LEU A 186 22.02 -20.97 -2.38
C LEU A 186 23.14 -21.18 -1.36
N LYS A 187 24.19 -20.35 -1.37
CA LYS A 187 25.28 -20.39 -0.37
C LYS A 187 24.81 -20.14 1.06
N ARG A 188 23.60 -19.60 1.25
CA ARG A 188 22.97 -19.35 2.54
C ARG A 188 21.84 -20.34 2.85
N GLY A 189 21.78 -21.44 2.09
CA GLY A 189 20.86 -22.54 2.32
C GLY A 189 19.41 -22.23 1.92
N VAL A 190 19.17 -21.21 1.10
CA VAL A 190 17.80 -20.85 0.68
C VAL A 190 17.51 -21.37 -0.72
N ASP A 191 16.54 -22.28 -0.82
CA ASP A 191 16.07 -22.83 -2.10
C ASP A 191 15.21 -21.82 -2.87
N ILE A 192 15.44 -21.72 -4.18
CA ILE A 192 14.68 -20.86 -5.08
C ILE A 192 13.22 -21.27 -5.19
N ASN A 193 12.90 -22.57 -5.16
CA ASN A 193 11.51 -23.04 -5.24
C ASN A 193 10.73 -22.64 -3.99
N TYR A 194 11.40 -22.66 -2.82
CA TYR A 194 10.83 -22.17 -1.58
C TYR A 194 10.54 -20.67 -1.65
N ILE A 195 11.50 -19.85 -2.13
CA ILE A 195 11.31 -18.41 -2.33
C ILE A 195 10.16 -18.15 -3.32
N GLU A 196 10.11 -18.88 -4.43
CA GLU A 196 9.06 -18.73 -5.45
C GLU A 196 7.67 -18.97 -4.85
N ARG A 197 7.49 -20.05 -4.08
CA ARG A 197 6.22 -20.34 -3.41
C ARG A 197 5.78 -19.19 -2.51
N LEU A 198 6.68 -18.70 -1.66
CA LEU A 198 6.39 -17.58 -0.76
C LEU A 198 6.08 -16.29 -1.52
N ALA A 199 6.76 -16.03 -2.65
CA ALA A 199 6.48 -14.90 -3.50
C ALA A 199 5.09 -15.00 -4.14
N GLN A 200 4.69 -16.19 -4.60
CA GLN A 200 3.34 -16.41 -5.16
C GLN A 200 2.25 -16.16 -4.10
N GLU A 201 2.45 -16.63 -2.86
CA GLU A 201 1.53 -16.35 -1.75
C GLU A 201 1.42 -14.85 -1.47
N THR A 202 2.55 -14.14 -1.41
CA THR A 202 2.58 -12.67 -1.26
C THR A 202 1.84 -11.97 -2.40
N LEU A 203 2.07 -12.35 -3.65
CA LEU A 203 1.41 -11.76 -4.81
C LEU A 203 -0.08 -12.09 -4.87
N GLN A 204 -0.52 -13.21 -4.30
CA GLN A 204 -1.93 -13.53 -4.11
C GLN A 204 -2.57 -12.67 -3.02
N ARG A 205 -1.85 -12.40 -1.92
CA ARG A 205 -2.34 -11.48 -0.87
C ARG A 205 -2.43 -10.04 -1.37
N ALA A 206 -1.54 -9.63 -2.29
CA ALA A 206 -1.58 -8.31 -2.93
C ALA A 206 -2.90 -7.97 -3.64
N THR A 207 -3.71 -8.98 -4.01
CA THR A 207 -4.99 -8.77 -4.70
C THR A 207 -6.17 -8.62 -3.73
N LYS A 208 -5.94 -8.63 -2.41
CA LYS A 208 -7.00 -8.55 -1.41
C LYS A 208 -7.48 -7.10 -1.25
N ILE A 209 -8.80 -6.95 -1.16
CA ILE A 209 -9.45 -5.67 -0.85
C ILE A 209 -9.86 -5.69 0.62
N VAL A 210 -9.35 -4.73 1.37
CA VAL A 210 -9.61 -4.54 2.79
C VAL A 210 -10.68 -3.46 2.96
N ARG A 211 -11.71 -3.76 3.73
CA ARG A 211 -12.74 -2.80 4.13
C ARG A 211 -12.77 -2.71 5.63
N LEU A 212 -12.66 -1.50 6.15
CA LEU A 212 -12.71 -1.23 7.59
C LEU A 212 -13.81 -0.21 7.83
N ASP A 213 -14.56 -0.40 8.89
CA ASP A 213 -15.61 0.51 9.34
C ASP A 213 -15.20 1.11 10.70
N HIS A 214 -15.64 2.34 10.98
CA HIS A 214 -15.51 3.02 12.28
C HIS A 214 -14.09 3.27 12.84
N VAL A 215 -13.03 2.97 12.08
CA VAL A 215 -11.64 3.30 12.42
C VAL A 215 -11.09 4.39 11.49
N LEU A 216 -10.07 5.12 11.95
CA LEU A 216 -9.31 6.06 11.12
C LEU A 216 -8.11 5.32 10.50
N PRO A 217 -8.10 5.08 9.18
CA PRO A 217 -7.08 4.25 8.55
C PRO A 217 -5.92 5.07 7.97
N PHE A 218 -4.75 4.43 7.90
CA PHE A 218 -3.53 4.92 7.28
C PHE A 218 -2.95 3.79 6.41
N ASN A 219 -2.94 3.98 5.10
CA ASN A 219 -2.34 3.02 4.18
C ASN A 219 -0.81 3.17 4.21
N LEU A 220 -0.13 2.15 4.74
CA LEU A 220 1.33 2.09 4.90
C LEU A 220 2.00 1.17 3.86
N THR A 221 1.27 0.66 2.87
CA THR A 221 1.75 -0.37 1.92
C THR A 221 3.08 0.03 1.27
N ARG A 222 3.18 1.27 0.77
CA ARG A 222 4.40 1.80 0.12
C ARG A 222 5.45 2.27 1.11
N SER A 223 5.00 2.96 2.14
CA SER A 223 5.86 3.73 3.04
C SER A 223 6.41 2.91 4.21
N GLY A 224 5.80 1.78 4.53
CA GLY A 224 6.18 1.03 5.72
C GLY A 224 5.87 1.78 7.02
N PHE A 225 6.50 1.37 8.10
CA PHE A 225 6.48 2.08 9.39
C PHE A 225 7.39 3.32 9.41
N SER A 226 8.13 3.64 8.35
CA SER A 226 8.99 4.84 8.36
C SER A 226 8.21 6.15 8.36
N VAL A 227 6.91 6.13 8.05
CA VAL A 227 6.02 7.31 8.06
C VAL A 227 5.22 7.46 9.33
N LEU A 228 5.51 6.68 10.39
CA LEU A 228 4.81 6.84 11.67
C LEU A 228 4.90 8.29 12.19
N GLY A 229 6.00 9.01 11.92
CA GLY A 229 6.16 10.43 12.27
C GLY A 229 5.07 11.30 11.65
N THR A 230 4.85 11.13 10.34
CA THR A 230 3.79 11.81 9.59
C THR A 230 2.40 11.40 10.08
N VAL A 231 2.22 10.13 10.50
CA VAL A 231 0.95 9.67 11.09
C VAL A 231 0.68 10.40 12.41
N ALA A 232 1.64 10.43 13.34
CA ALA A 232 1.50 11.13 14.62
C ALA A 232 1.22 12.64 14.41
N GLU A 233 1.91 13.27 13.46
CA GLU A 233 1.66 14.67 13.10
C GLU A 233 0.24 14.91 12.59
N LYS A 234 -0.26 14.06 11.67
CA LYS A 234 -1.64 14.15 11.15
C LYS A 234 -2.69 13.92 12.24
N LEU A 235 -2.39 13.05 13.20
CA LEU A 235 -3.26 12.78 14.34
C LEU A 235 -3.26 13.93 15.36
N GLY A 236 -2.15 14.67 15.48
CA GLY A 236 -1.98 15.66 16.55
C GLY A 236 -1.81 15.03 17.93
N HIS A 237 -1.43 13.75 17.97
CA HIS A 237 -1.25 12.95 19.19
C HIS A 237 0.05 12.15 19.11
N SER A 238 0.69 11.97 20.27
CA SER A 238 1.81 11.04 20.40
C SER A 238 1.30 9.59 20.36
N LEU A 239 2.14 8.66 19.90
CA LEU A 239 1.77 7.26 19.70
C LEU A 239 2.70 6.34 20.48
N GLU A 240 2.14 5.35 21.16
CA GLU A 240 2.90 4.23 21.72
C GLU A 240 2.63 2.98 20.87
N ILE A 241 3.64 2.46 20.19
CA ILE A 241 3.49 1.38 19.21
C ILE A 241 4.56 0.31 19.43
N GLU A 242 4.13 -0.95 19.40
CA GLU A 242 4.98 -2.14 19.26
C GLU A 242 4.98 -2.58 17.80
N ILE A 243 6.11 -2.43 17.11
CA ILE A 243 6.22 -2.83 15.71
C ILE A 243 6.25 -4.38 15.63
N PRO A 244 5.34 -5.02 14.88
CA PRO A 244 5.33 -6.47 14.73
C PRO A 244 6.63 -6.98 14.10
N SER A 245 7.03 -8.20 14.49
CA SER A 245 8.15 -8.88 13.84
C SER A 245 7.86 -9.10 12.35
N PRO A 246 8.86 -8.96 11.46
CA PRO A 246 8.62 -9.10 10.03
C PRO A 246 8.18 -10.51 9.64
N TRP A 247 7.32 -10.62 8.62
CA TRP A 247 6.78 -11.91 8.17
C TRP A 247 7.88 -12.89 7.78
N TYR A 248 8.78 -12.48 6.89
CA TYR A 248 9.89 -13.30 6.43
C TYR A 248 11.21 -12.76 7.01
N GLY A 249 11.33 -12.70 8.33
CA GLY A 249 12.47 -12.07 9.03
C GLY A 249 13.86 -12.48 8.51
N ASP A 250 14.05 -13.76 8.16
CA ASP A 250 15.30 -14.23 7.59
C ASP A 250 15.51 -13.74 6.15
N LEU A 251 14.48 -13.78 5.30
CA LEU A 251 14.55 -13.21 3.95
C LEU A 251 14.77 -11.70 4.00
N VAL A 252 14.13 -10.99 4.94
CA VAL A 252 14.33 -9.56 5.18
C VAL A 252 15.82 -9.29 5.39
N LYS A 253 16.49 -10.03 6.30
CA LYS A 253 17.94 -9.89 6.53
C LYS A 253 18.76 -10.15 5.27
N LEU A 254 18.37 -11.15 4.46
CA LEU A 254 19.07 -11.53 3.24
C LEU A 254 18.93 -10.50 2.11
N VAL A 255 17.75 -9.87 1.97
CA VAL A 255 17.50 -8.89 0.90
C VAL A 255 17.92 -7.48 1.30
N SER A 256 18.01 -7.18 2.60
CA SER A 256 18.37 -5.85 3.14
C SER A 256 19.58 -5.20 2.46
N PRO A 257 20.68 -5.91 2.14
CA PRO A 257 21.83 -5.29 1.46
C PRO A 257 21.55 -4.80 0.03
N PHE A 258 20.47 -5.26 -0.60
CA PHE A 258 20.17 -5.02 -2.02
C PHE A 258 18.87 -4.24 -2.24
N THR A 259 18.09 -3.99 -1.19
CA THR A 259 16.83 -3.25 -1.28
C THR A 259 16.84 -2.10 -0.31
N GLN A 260 16.33 -0.95 -0.76
CA GLN A 260 16.23 0.23 0.10
C GLN A 260 15.23 -0.01 1.25
N ASP A 261 14.21 -0.87 1.03
CA ASP A 261 13.08 -1.03 1.95
C ASP A 261 12.72 -2.50 2.19
N PRO A 262 13.51 -3.24 2.97
CA PRO A 262 13.29 -4.67 3.15
C PRO A 262 12.01 -4.98 3.96
N LEU A 263 11.44 -3.97 4.65
CA LEU A 263 10.26 -4.10 5.49
C LEU A 263 8.94 -3.75 4.80
N GLN A 264 8.93 -3.44 3.51
CA GLN A 264 7.69 -3.23 2.76
C GLN A 264 6.86 -4.52 2.67
N SER A 265 5.54 -4.34 2.61
CA SER A 265 4.56 -5.42 2.46
C SER A 265 3.56 -5.09 1.37
N GLU A 266 2.94 -6.13 0.83
CA GLU A 266 2.00 -6.07 -0.29
C GLU A 266 0.72 -5.30 0.03
N ILE A 267 0.32 -5.35 1.30
CA ILE A 267 -0.78 -4.62 1.91
C ILE A 267 -0.32 -4.34 3.33
N MET A 268 -0.37 -3.10 3.79
CA MET A 268 -0.17 -2.78 5.20
C MET A 268 -0.99 -1.57 5.58
N ILE A 269 -1.85 -1.72 6.58
CA ILE A 269 -2.79 -0.68 7.00
C ILE A 269 -2.67 -0.52 8.51
N LEU A 270 -2.36 0.68 8.97
CA LEU A 270 -2.47 1.05 10.38
C LEU A 270 -3.79 1.76 10.60
N PHE A 271 -4.46 1.54 11.72
CA PHE A 271 -5.75 2.17 11.98
C PHE A 271 -5.91 2.47 13.47
N VAL A 272 -6.69 3.51 13.74
CA VAL A 272 -6.90 4.06 15.09
C VAL A 272 -8.40 4.14 15.37
N GLY A 273 -8.84 3.72 16.55
CA GLY A 273 -10.24 3.80 16.92
C GLY A 273 -10.50 3.39 18.38
N GLU A 274 -11.77 3.32 18.73
CA GLU A 274 -12.18 2.69 19.99
C GLU A 274 -11.78 1.21 19.97
N ARG A 275 -11.59 0.63 21.15
CA ARG A 275 -11.04 -0.73 21.26
C ARG A 275 -11.87 -1.78 20.50
N GLU A 276 -13.19 -1.74 20.63
CA GLU A 276 -14.10 -2.69 19.98
C GLU A 276 -14.07 -2.58 18.44
N ASP A 277 -13.98 -1.36 17.91
CA ASP A 277 -13.87 -1.10 16.47
C ASP A 277 -12.52 -1.62 15.93
N VAL A 278 -11.45 -1.42 16.70
CA VAL A 278 -10.10 -1.92 16.35
C VAL A 278 -10.06 -3.45 16.37
N GLU A 279 -10.67 -4.11 17.37
CA GLU A 279 -10.78 -5.57 17.43
C GLU A 279 -11.57 -6.12 16.23
N THR A 280 -12.64 -5.45 15.84
CA THR A 280 -13.43 -5.79 14.64
C THR A 280 -12.58 -5.67 13.37
N ALA A 281 -11.87 -4.56 13.19
CA ALA A 281 -10.99 -4.33 12.05
C ALA A 281 -9.82 -5.34 11.98
N VAL A 282 -9.28 -5.76 13.13
CA VAL A 282 -8.29 -6.85 13.19
C VAL A 282 -8.89 -8.15 12.66
N SER A 283 -10.08 -8.54 13.12
CA SER A 283 -10.78 -9.74 12.66
C SER A 283 -11.06 -9.71 11.15
N GLU A 284 -11.43 -8.55 10.59
CA GLU A 284 -11.61 -8.40 9.13
C GLU A 284 -10.33 -8.65 8.34
N GLY A 285 -9.18 -8.19 8.84
CA GLY A 285 -7.88 -8.52 8.26
C GLY A 285 -7.58 -10.03 8.31
N GLU A 286 -7.83 -10.67 9.44
CA GLU A 286 -7.58 -12.10 9.63
C GLU A 286 -8.45 -12.98 8.72
N LYS A 287 -9.73 -12.62 8.52
CA LYS A 287 -10.63 -13.30 7.57
C LYS A 287 -10.10 -13.28 6.13
N LEU A 288 -9.30 -12.28 5.78
CA LEU A 288 -8.66 -12.16 4.46
C LEU A 288 -7.34 -12.94 4.37
N GLY A 289 -6.90 -13.59 5.46
CA GLY A 289 -5.61 -14.26 5.57
C GLY A 289 -4.45 -13.29 5.81
N LEU A 290 -4.72 -12.10 6.33
CA LEU A 290 -3.72 -11.08 6.68
C LEU A 290 -3.56 -11.07 8.21
N PRO A 291 -2.39 -11.43 8.77
CA PRO A 291 -2.14 -11.37 10.20
C PRO A 291 -2.32 -9.95 10.68
N SER A 292 -3.21 -9.77 11.64
CA SER A 292 -3.62 -8.47 12.10
C SER A 292 -3.57 -8.47 13.61
N GLN A 293 -3.22 -7.34 14.21
CA GLN A 293 -3.10 -7.26 15.67
C GLN A 293 -3.21 -5.83 16.17
N ILE A 294 -3.60 -5.70 17.43
CA ILE A 294 -3.44 -4.44 18.18
C ILE A 294 -1.96 -4.28 18.50
N VAL A 295 -1.41 -3.12 18.15
CA VAL A 295 0.01 -2.81 18.28
C VAL A 295 0.28 -1.69 19.27
N GLY A 296 -0.74 -0.98 19.74
CA GLY A 296 -0.47 0.21 20.53
C GLY A 296 -1.69 0.99 20.95
N LYS A 297 -1.42 2.20 21.42
CA LYS A 297 -2.43 3.17 21.84
C LYS A 297 -2.02 4.59 21.52
N VAL A 298 -3.01 5.45 21.36
CA VAL A 298 -2.87 6.90 21.27
C VAL A 298 -2.59 7.46 22.65
N LEU A 299 -1.60 8.33 22.76
CA LEU A 299 -1.25 9.04 23.98
C LEU A 299 -1.83 10.45 23.97
N GLU A 300 -1.35 11.28 24.89
CA GLU A 300 -1.66 12.69 24.96
C GLU A 300 -1.34 13.45 23.67
N LYS A 301 -1.82 14.71 23.59
CA LYS A 301 -1.54 15.59 22.46
C LYS A 301 -0.03 15.80 22.33
N GLY A 302 0.47 15.60 21.13
CA GLY A 302 1.90 15.61 20.86
C GLY A 302 2.18 15.10 19.45
N ARG A 303 3.45 14.82 19.15
CA ARG A 303 3.90 14.32 17.84
C ARG A 303 4.98 13.25 17.96
N GLU A 304 5.14 12.69 19.14
CA GLU A 304 6.23 11.78 19.47
C GLU A 304 5.81 10.33 19.25
N ILE A 305 6.80 9.47 19.00
CA ILE A 305 6.58 8.04 18.81
C ILE A 305 7.43 7.28 19.81
N TYR A 306 6.73 6.52 20.65
CA TYR A 306 7.32 5.64 21.63
C TYR A 306 7.25 4.22 21.09
N ILE A 307 8.39 3.72 20.58
CA ILE A 307 8.49 2.35 20.12
C ILE A 307 8.79 1.45 21.31
N LYS A 308 7.84 0.57 21.67
CA LYS A 308 8.08 -0.45 22.69
C LYS A 308 9.12 -1.43 22.17
N LYS A 309 10.20 -1.64 22.95
CA LYS A 309 11.11 -2.75 22.70
C LYS A 309 10.35 -4.05 22.95
N GLN A 310 10.32 -4.92 21.95
CA GLN A 310 9.88 -6.29 22.14
C GLN A 310 10.80 -6.95 23.18
N LYS A 311 10.21 -7.39 24.30
CA LYS A 311 10.91 -8.23 25.27
C LYS A 311 11.00 -9.62 24.64
N TYR A 312 12.17 -9.96 24.12
CA TYR A 312 12.54 -11.33 23.75
C TYR A 312 13.19 -12.01 24.94
#